data_AF-A0A382XFA5-F1
#
_entry.id   AF-A0A382XFA5-F1
#
_cell.length_a   1.000
_cell.length_b   1.000
_cell.length_c   1.000
_cell.angle_alpha   90.00
_cell.angle_beta   90.00
_cell.angle_gamma   90.00
#
_symmetry.space_group_name_H-M   'P 1'
#
loop_
_entity.id
_entity.type
_entity.pdbx_description
1 polymer ?
#
loop_
_entity_poly.entity_id
_entity_poly.type
_entity_poly.pdbx_seq_one_letter_code
_entity_poly.pdbx_strand_id
1 'polypeptide(L)' 'VNTLSDSVCEEIERWKARFPENQNRSAVIGALHAVQHENNGYLTAELMNGVAEYLDLPTIQVYEVATFYSMFQTQPVGR' A
#
# COMPACT_ATOMS: atom_id res chain seq x y z
N VAL A 1 -0.34 -12.78 9.25
CA VAL A 1 1.10 -12.71 9.61
C VAL A 1 1.52 -11.31 9.21
N ASN A 2 2.11 -10.52 10.10
CA ASN A 2 2.30 -9.08 9.86
C ASN A 2 3.38 -8.88 8.77
N THR A 3 2.98 -8.82 7.50
CA THR A 3 3.87 -8.65 6.33
C THR A 3 4.43 -7.23 6.24
N LEU A 4 3.78 -6.25 6.88
CA LEU A 4 4.21 -4.85 6.91
C LEU A 4 5.00 -4.56 8.19
N SER A 5 6.00 -3.68 8.09
CA SER A 5 6.74 -3.21 9.26
C SER A 5 5.91 -2.23 10.10
N ASP A 6 6.30 -2.05 11.36
CA ASP A 6 5.64 -1.10 12.27
C ASP A 6 5.68 0.34 11.73
N SER A 7 6.80 0.74 11.11
CA SER A 7 6.97 2.08 10.51
C SER A 7 5.99 2.33 9.36
N VAL A 8 5.78 1.33 8.49
CA VAL A 8 4.78 1.42 7.41
C VAL A 8 3.38 1.49 7.98
N CYS A 9 3.04 0.68 8.98
CA CYS A 9 1.72 0.71 9.61
C CYS A 9 1.41 2.10 10.19
N GLU A 10 2.37 2.72 10.88
CA GLU A 10 2.24 4.09 11.38
C GLU A 10 2.02 5.13 10.27
N GLU A 11 2.69 4.97 9.11
CA GLU A 11 2.47 5.84 7.96
C GLU A 11 1.09 5.62 7.32
N ILE A 12 0.65 4.37 7.20
CA ILE A 12 -0.69 4.04 6.69
C ILE A 12 -1.77 4.64 7.59
N GLU A 13 -1.64 4.56 8.92
CA GLU A 13 -2.59 5.20 9.85
C GLU A 13 -2.63 6.72 9.68
N ARG A 14 -1.48 7.37 9.50
CA ARG A 14 -1.42 8.81 9.22
C ARG A 14 -2.14 9.19 7.93
N TRP A 15 -2.13 8.33 6.92
CA TRP A 15 -2.90 8.53 5.68
C TRP A 15 -4.38 8.25 5.88
N LYS A 16 -4.74 7.15 6.55
CA LYS A 16 -6.11 6.75 6.84
C LYS A 16 -6.86 7.79 7.66
N ALA A 17 -6.21 8.39 8.66
CA ALA A 17 -6.78 9.44 9.51
C ALA A 17 -7.21 10.72 8.76
N ARG A 18 -6.81 10.89 7.50
CA ARG A 18 -7.23 12.03 6.65
C ARG A 18 -8.59 11.83 6.00
N PHE A 19 -9.15 10.63 6.10
CA PHE A 19 -10.41 10.26 5.46
C PHE A 19 -11.43 9.78 6.50
N PRO A 20 -12.73 9.89 6.20
CA PRO A 20 -13.78 9.28 7.03
C PRO A 20 -13.58 7.76 7.18
N GLU A 21 -14.02 7.19 8.30
CA GLU A 21 -13.81 5.77 8.65
C GLU A 21 -14.31 4.77 7.60
N ASN A 22 -15.30 5.17 6.78
CA ASN A 22 -15.86 4.34 5.71
C ASN A 22 -15.18 4.55 4.35
N GLN A 23 -14.04 5.25 4.29
CA GLN A 23 -13.33 5.61 3.05
C GLN A 23 -11.86 5.16 3.05
N ASN A 24 -11.57 3.99 3.62
CA ASN A 24 -10.21 3.41 3.65
C ASN A 24 -9.57 3.30 2.26
N ARG A 25 -10.37 3.14 1.20
CA ARG A 25 -9.88 3.12 -0.20
C ARG A 25 -9.06 4.36 -0.57
N SER A 26 -9.41 5.52 -0.01
CA SER A 26 -8.69 6.78 -0.30
C SER A 26 -7.26 6.78 0.22
N ALA A 27 -6.94 5.93 1.21
CA ALA A 27 -5.60 5.79 1.76
C ALA A 27 -4.67 4.87 0.94
N VAL A 28 -5.19 4.12 -0.04
CA VAL A 28 -4.42 3.09 -0.79
C VAL A 28 -3.18 3.68 -1.46
N ILE A 29 -3.29 4.86 -2.08
CA ILE A 29 -2.14 5.50 -2.75
C ILE A 29 -1.03 5.82 -1.74
N GLY A 30 -1.39 6.42 -0.59
CA GLY A 30 -0.43 6.73 0.48
C GLY A 30 0.21 5.47 1.07
N ALA A 31 -0.60 4.43 1.28
CA ALA A 31 -0.14 3.15 1.78
C ALA A 31 0.85 2.46 0.82
N LEU A 32 0.49 2.35 -0.46
CA LEU A 32 1.37 1.76 -1.47
C LEU A 32 2.68 2.54 -1.63
N HIS A 33 2.64 3.87 -1.50
CA HIS A 33 3.85 4.70 -1.58
C HIS A 33 4.79 4.42 -0.40
N ALA A 34 4.28 4.37 0.83
CA ALA A 34 5.05 4.05 2.02
C ALA A 34 5.72 2.67 1.90
N VAL A 35 4.94 1.67 1.49
CA VAL A 35 5.40 0.29 1.32
C VAL A 35 6.46 0.17 0.22
N GLN A 36 6.25 0.83 -0.92
CA GLN A 36 7.22 0.81 -2.01
C GLN A 36 8.54 1.48 -1.60
N HIS A 37 8.47 2.61 -0.90
CA HIS A 37 9.65 3.32 -0.41
C HIS A 37 10.47 2.45 0.55
N GLU A 38 9.80 1.75 1.48
CA GLU A 38 10.48 0.84 2.39
C GLU A 38 11.03 -0.41 1.68
N ASN A 39 10.30 -0.96 0.71
CA ASN A 39 10.70 -2.16 -0.03
C ASN A 39 11.62 -1.85 -1.24
N ASN A 40 12.56 -0.92 -1.09
CA ASN A 40 13.58 -0.63 -2.12
C ASN A 40 13.02 -0.24 -3.50
N GLY A 41 11.84 0.37 -3.55
CA GLY A 41 11.30 0.98 -4.77
C GLY A 41 10.37 0.10 -5.59
N TYR A 42 9.96 -1.09 -5.11
CA TYR A 42 8.96 -1.92 -5.78
C TYR A 42 7.99 -2.61 -4.82
N LEU A 43 6.86 -3.10 -5.34
CA LEU A 43 5.77 -3.73 -4.62
C LEU A 43 5.65 -5.20 -5.02
N THR A 44 5.75 -6.10 -4.06
CA THR A 44 5.46 -7.53 -4.26
C THR A 44 3.98 -7.82 -4.06
N ALA A 45 3.52 -8.97 -4.55
CA ALA A 45 2.16 -9.45 -4.28
C ALA A 45 1.87 -9.57 -2.78
N GLU A 46 2.85 -10.04 -1.99
CA GLU A 46 2.71 -10.17 -0.55
C GLU A 46 2.49 -8.82 0.13
N LEU A 47 3.25 -7.80 -0.28
CA LEU A 47 3.13 -6.44 0.24
C LEU A 47 1.79 -5.79 -0.14
N MET A 48 1.34 -5.96 -1.39
CA MET A 48 0.02 -5.46 -1.80
C MET A 48 -1.13 -6.16 -1.05
N ASN A 49 -1.00 -7.46 -0.78
CA ASN A 49 -1.96 -8.19 0.06
C ASN A 49 -1.95 -7.69 1.51
N GLY A 50 -0.77 -7.40 2.07
CA GLY A 50 -0.64 -6.81 3.40
C GLY A 50 -1.34 -5.45 3.50
N VAL A 51 -1.22 -4.60 2.49
CA VAL A 51 -1.95 -3.31 2.42
C VAL A 51 -3.45 -3.52 2.36
N ALA A 52 -3.91 -4.50 1.57
CA ALA A 52 -5.33 -4.83 1.45
C ALA A 52 -5.91 -5.31 2.79
N GLU A 53 -5.21 -6.22 3.47
CA GLU A 53 -5.58 -6.71 4.81
C GLU A 53 -5.61 -5.56 5.83
N TYR A 54 -4.59 -4.70 5.82
CA TYR A 54 -4.47 -3.58 6.76
C TYR A 54 -5.58 -2.54 6.59
N LEU A 55 -5.98 -2.24 5.34
CA LEU A 55 -7.03 -1.26 5.04
C LEU A 55 -8.44 -1.85 5.04
N ASP A 56 -8.59 -3.15 5.29
CA ASP A 56 -9.85 -3.90 5.17
C ASP A 56 -10.49 -3.71 3.79
N LEU A 57 -9.69 -3.95 2.73
CA LEU A 57 -10.09 -3.81 1.34
C LEU A 57 -9.92 -5.13 0.58
N PRO A 58 -10.74 -5.40 -0.45
CA PRO A 58 -10.46 -6.47 -1.40
C PRO A 58 -9.11 -6.24 -2.06
N THR A 59 -8.28 -7.28 -2.15
CA THR A 59 -6.95 -7.23 -2.77
C THR A 59 -7.01 -6.64 -4.17
N ILE A 60 -8.01 -7.00 -4.98
CA ILE A 60 -8.19 -6.47 -6.35
C ILE A 60 -8.18 -4.94 -6.40
N GLN A 61 -8.74 -4.23 -5.40
CA GLN A 61 -8.74 -2.77 -5.40
C GLN A 61 -7.34 -2.19 -5.24
N VAL A 62 -6.48 -2.85 -4.46
CA VAL A 62 -5.08 -2.43 -4.28
C VAL A 62 -4.28 -2.68 -5.57
N TYR A 63 -4.51 -3.84 -6.20
CA TYR A 63 -3.85 -4.20 -7.46
C TYR A 63 -4.28 -3.29 -8.62
N GLU A 64 -5.55 -2.89 -8.68
CA GLU A 64 -6.03 -1.90 -9.65
C GLU A 64 -5.27 -0.57 -9.49
N VAL A 65 -5.12 -0.06 -8.27
CA VAL A 65 -4.37 1.18 -8.03
C VAL A 65 -2.89 1.03 -8.40
N ALA A 66 -2.26 -0.07 -7.99
CA ALA A 66 -0.85 -0.34 -8.26
C ALA A 66 -0.54 -0.48 -9.76
N THR A 67 -1.48 -1.01 -10.55
CA THR A 67 -1.31 -1.14 -12.01
C THR A 67 -1.79 0.08 -12.79
N PHE A 68 -2.72 0.87 -12.24
CA PHE A 68 -3.25 2.07 -12.88
C PHE A 68 -2.26 3.25 -12.82
N TYR A 69 -1.59 3.46 -11.69
CA TYR A 69 -0.64 4.56 -11.52
C TYR A 69 0.80 4.14 -11.83
N SER A 70 1.39 4.76 -12.85
CA SER A 70 2.75 4.44 -13.34
C SER A 70 3.89 4.66 -12.34
N MET A 71 3.65 5.41 -11.26
CA MET A 71 4.64 5.61 -10.19
C MET A 71 4.91 4.34 -9.37
N PHE A 72 3.98 3.37 -9.40
CA PHE A 72 4.13 2.13 -8.68
C PHE A 72 4.84 1.08 -9.53
N GLN A 73 5.91 0.51 -8.99
CA GLN A 73 6.70 -0.52 -9.64
C GLN A 73 6.30 -1.86 -9.04
N THR A 74 5.67 -2.74 -9.81
CA THR A 74 5.26 -4.08 -9.34
C THR A 74 6.32 -5.15 -9.60
N GLN A 75 7.47 -4.75 -10.11
CA GLN A 75 8.63 -5.58 -10.39
C GLN A 75 9.90 -4.87 -9.92
N PRO A 76 10.97 -5.62 -9.58
CA PRO A 76 12.24 -5.02 -9.23
C PRO A 76 12.73 -4.08 -10.33
N VAL A 77 13.02 -2.85 -9.95
CA VAL A 77 13.65 -1.85 -10.84
C VAL A 77 15.09 -1.61 -10.40
N GLY A 78 15.95 -1.33 -11.38
CA GLY A 78 17.34 -0.93 -11.11
C GLY A 78 17.41 0.39 -10.35
N ARG A 79 18.54 0.64 -9.67
CA ARG A 79 18.88 1.95 -9.09
C ARG A 79 19.71 2.79 -10.06
#